data_AF-A0A965QLY4-F1
#
_entry.id   AF-A0A965QLY4-F1
#
_cell.length_a   1.000
_cell.length_b   1.000
_cell.length_c   1.000
_cell.angle_alpha   90.00
_cell.angle_beta   90.00
_cell.angle_gamma   90.00
#
_symmetry.space_group_name_H-M   'P 1'
#
loop_
_entity.id
_entity.type
_entity.pdbx_description
1 polymer ?
#
loop_
_entity_poly.entity_id
_entity_poly.type
_entity_poly.pdbx_seq_one_letter_code
_entity_poly.pdbx_strand_id
1 'polypeptide(L)'
;VVMRTELMVKGQSLHFFNSHFYTNISSESEKTQIRQVSEIDAYMKDVTATKKAPLLLTCDCNSPSDGVVRAEMLKLAFSDSWSATNSATSGFTGGQNLDAKIKTATSRIDYIFLKDISPASSNQVPENPAKTPVAGTILWPSDHLGVVVEFKN
;
A
#
# COMPACT_ATOMS: atom_id res chain seq x y z
N VAL A 1 5.77 11.98 2.89
CA VAL A 1 5.81 12.76 1.62
C VAL A 1 4.91 12.03 0.64
N VAL A 2 4.00 12.74 -0.03
CA VAL A 2 3.12 12.15 -1.05
C VAL A 2 3.65 12.50 -2.44
N MET A 3 4.09 11.48 -3.19
CA MET A 3 4.34 11.60 -4.62
C MET A 3 3.03 11.41 -5.37
N ARG A 4 2.80 12.22 -6.39
CA ARG A 4 1.58 12.22 -7.20
C ARG A 4 1.90 12.32 -8.68
N THR A 5 1.19 11.57 -9.51
CA THR A 5 1.28 11.67 -10.96
C THR A 5 -0.02 11.24 -11.63
N GLU A 6 -0.29 11.76 -12.82
CA GLU A 6 -1.33 11.26 -13.71
C GLU A 6 -0.66 10.26 -14.67
N LEU A 7 -1.18 9.04 -14.74
CA LEU A 7 -0.71 8.00 -15.63
C LEU A 7 -1.71 7.81 -16.77
N MET A 8 -1.20 7.58 -17.98
CA MET A 8 -2.00 7.14 -19.11
C MET A 8 -1.80 5.64 -19.32
N VAL A 9 -2.82 4.84 -19.03
CA VAL A 9 -2.79 3.38 -19.16
C VAL A 9 -3.83 2.97 -20.20
N LYS A 10 -3.37 2.41 -21.33
CA LYS A 10 -4.23 1.99 -22.44
C LYS A 10 -5.23 3.09 -22.90
N GLY A 11 -4.79 4.35 -22.89
CA GLY A 11 -5.60 5.50 -23.29
C GLY A 11 -6.56 6.04 -22.22
N GLN A 12 -6.55 5.48 -21.00
CA GLN A 12 -7.31 5.98 -19.86
C GLN A 12 -6.39 6.68 -18.86
N SER A 13 -6.86 7.78 -18.29
CA SER A 13 -6.17 8.50 -17.22
C SER A 13 -6.37 7.77 -15.88
N LEU A 14 -5.33 7.74 -15.05
CA LEU A 14 -5.31 7.19 -13.69
C LEU A 14 -4.54 8.15 -12.79
N HIS A 15 -5.10 8.50 -11.64
CA HIS A 15 -4.37 9.24 -10.62
C HIS A 15 -3.60 8.28 -9.73
N PHE A 16 -2.28 8.39 -9.72
CA PHE A 16 -1.38 7.56 -8.93
C PHE A 16 -0.77 8.36 -7.79
N PHE A 17 -0.83 7.78 -6.59
CA PHE A 17 -0.21 8.30 -5.39
C PHE A 17 0.70 7.26 -4.79
N ASN A 18 1.84 7.72 -4.28
CA ASN A 18 2.70 6.91 -3.44
C ASN A 18 3.09 7.70 -2.19
N SER A 19 3.12 7.04 -1.04
CA SER A 19 3.54 7.67 0.20
C SER A 19 4.25 6.69 1.13
N HIS A 20 5.12 7.21 1.97
CA HIS A 20 5.60 6.53 3.15
C HIS A 20 5.10 7.34 4.35
N PHE A 21 4.15 6.78 5.08
CA PHE A 21 3.48 7.44 6.19
C PHE A 21 4.40 7.49 7.40
N TYR A 22 4.12 8.43 8.27
CA TYR A 22 4.94 8.64 9.45
C TYR A 22 4.91 7.41 10.37
N THR A 23 6.08 7.08 10.93
CA THR A 23 6.27 5.98 11.88
C THR A 23 6.96 6.50 13.13
N ASN A 24 6.33 6.30 14.28
CA ASN A 24 6.96 6.31 15.60
C ASN A 24 6.15 5.45 16.58
N ILE A 25 6.74 5.08 17.72
CA ILE A 25 6.05 4.32 18.77
C ILE A 25 5.35 5.29 19.74
N SER A 26 4.40 6.09 19.25
CA SER A 26 3.61 7.00 20.09
C SER A 26 2.22 7.26 19.52
N SER A 27 1.31 7.74 20.36
CA SER A 27 -0.02 8.24 19.93
C SER A 27 0.05 9.42 18.96
N GLU A 28 1.21 10.09 18.84
CA GLU A 28 1.44 11.11 17.81
C GLU A 28 1.57 10.50 16.41
N SER A 29 1.88 9.20 16.31
CA SER A 29 1.90 8.48 15.03
C SER A 29 0.51 8.48 14.39
N GLU A 30 -0.51 8.05 15.12
CA GLU A 30 -1.88 7.93 14.59
C GLU A 30 -2.45 9.29 14.16
N LYS A 31 -2.27 10.33 14.99
CA LYS A 31 -2.71 11.69 14.62
C LYS A 31 -2.03 12.19 13.36
N THR A 32 -0.73 11.94 13.22
CA THR A 32 0.03 12.32 12.03
C THR A 32 -0.45 11.54 10.82
N GLN A 33 -0.68 10.25 10.96
CA GLN A 33 -1.19 9.38 9.89
C GLN A 33 -2.60 9.83 9.44
N ILE A 34 -3.50 10.17 10.37
CA ILE A 34 -4.83 10.73 10.04
C ILE A 34 -4.70 12.05 9.27
N ARG A 35 -3.78 12.92 9.69
CA ARG A 35 -3.49 14.16 8.95
C ARG A 35 -2.98 13.87 7.53
N GLN A 36 -2.12 12.87 7.37
CA GLN A 36 -1.63 12.45 6.05
C GLN A 36 -2.75 11.89 5.16
N VAL A 37 -3.71 11.13 5.73
CA VAL A 37 -4.92 10.73 4.98
C VAL A 37 -5.75 11.96 4.59
N SER A 38 -5.88 12.94 5.47
CA SER A 38 -6.63 14.18 5.19
C SER A 38 -6.01 15.01 4.07
N GLU A 39 -4.67 15.01 3.96
CA GLU A 39 -3.95 15.65 2.84
C GLU A 39 -4.26 14.98 1.50
N ILE A 40 -4.40 13.64 1.49
CA ILE A 40 -4.83 12.89 0.30
C ILE A 40 -6.28 13.24 -0.05
N ASP A 41 -7.20 13.26 0.91
CA ASP A 41 -8.60 13.65 0.68
C ASP A 41 -8.75 15.07 0.12
N ALA A 42 -8.04 16.04 0.71
CA ALA A 42 -8.05 17.41 0.24
C ALA A 42 -7.58 17.53 -1.23
N TYR A 43 -6.52 16.81 -1.58
CA TYR A 43 -6.05 16.75 -2.96
C TYR A 43 -7.05 16.06 -3.90
N MET A 44 -7.64 14.94 -3.47
CA MET A 44 -8.64 14.25 -4.28
C MET A 44 -9.82 15.16 -4.61
N LYS A 45 -10.29 15.95 -3.65
CA LYS A 45 -11.39 16.91 -3.87
C LYS A 45 -11.04 17.95 -4.93
N ASP A 46 -9.79 18.42 -4.95
CA ASP A 46 -9.30 19.37 -5.95
C ASP A 46 -9.22 18.73 -7.36
N VAL A 47 -8.63 17.54 -7.46
CA VAL A 47 -8.43 16.88 -8.77
C VAL A 47 -9.72 16.31 -9.35
N THR A 48 -10.53 15.63 -8.54
CA THR A 48 -11.79 15.05 -9.00
C THR A 48 -12.84 16.10 -9.38
N ALA A 49 -12.68 17.34 -8.92
CA ALA A 49 -13.51 18.46 -9.37
C ALA A 49 -13.27 18.83 -10.85
N THR A 50 -12.11 18.48 -11.42
CA THR A 50 -11.72 18.88 -12.78
C THR A 50 -11.69 17.71 -13.77
N LYS A 51 -11.37 16.49 -13.32
CA LYS A 51 -11.42 15.26 -14.12
C LYS A 51 -11.78 14.06 -13.25
N LYS A 52 -12.77 13.28 -13.69
CA LYS A 52 -13.08 11.99 -13.08
C LYS A 52 -12.19 10.91 -13.70
N ALA A 53 -11.18 10.48 -12.98
CA ALA A 53 -10.35 9.32 -13.31
C ALA A 53 -10.19 8.44 -12.06
N PRO A 54 -10.02 7.11 -12.21
CA PRO A 54 -9.78 6.24 -11.07
C PRO A 54 -8.53 6.66 -10.30
N LEU A 55 -8.49 6.31 -9.01
CA LEU A 55 -7.36 6.64 -8.14
C LEU A 55 -6.74 5.37 -7.56
N LEU A 56 -5.41 5.36 -7.53
CA LEU A 56 -4.60 4.31 -6.94
C LEU A 56 -3.63 4.97 -5.96
N LEU A 57 -3.67 4.55 -4.70
CA LEU A 57 -2.70 4.92 -3.67
C LEU A 57 -1.90 3.68 -3.27
N THR A 58 -0.57 3.74 -3.41
CA THR A 58 0.35 2.82 -2.76
C THR A 58 0.95 3.47 -1.52
N CYS A 59 1.17 2.69 -0.48
CA CYS A 59 1.91 3.18 0.67
C CYS A 59 2.61 2.05 1.42
N ASP A 60 3.75 2.38 2.03
CA ASP A 60 4.03 1.90 3.37
C ASP A 60 3.31 2.88 4.31
N CYS A 61 2.16 2.44 4.81
CA CYS A 61 1.27 3.27 5.62
C CYS A 61 1.64 3.27 7.10
N ASN A 62 2.61 2.45 7.54
CA ASN A 62 3.01 2.32 8.95
C ASN A 62 1.83 2.14 9.93
N SER A 63 0.74 1.54 9.47
CA SER A 63 -0.50 1.38 10.22
C SER A 63 -1.05 -0.02 9.95
N PRO A 64 -1.30 -0.83 11.00
CA PRO A 64 -1.72 -2.21 10.83
C PRO A 64 -3.13 -2.30 10.23
N SER A 65 -3.56 -3.52 9.86
CA SER A 65 -4.85 -3.73 9.18
C SER A 65 -6.10 -3.40 10.00
N ASP A 66 -5.96 -3.37 11.32
CA ASP A 66 -6.95 -2.91 12.29
C ASP A 66 -6.70 -1.45 12.74
N GLY A 67 -5.70 -0.79 12.15
CA GLY A 67 -5.28 0.57 12.46
C GLY A 67 -6.04 1.69 11.75
N VAL A 68 -5.72 2.92 12.13
CA VAL A 68 -6.46 4.13 11.73
C VAL A 68 -6.41 4.40 10.23
N VAL A 69 -5.27 4.17 9.55
CA VAL A 69 -5.13 4.56 8.14
C VAL A 69 -6.11 3.80 7.25
N ARG A 70 -6.19 2.46 7.42
CA ARG A 70 -7.13 1.65 6.64
C ARG A 70 -8.57 2.09 6.91
N ALA A 71 -8.92 2.32 8.18
CA ALA A 71 -10.26 2.76 8.54
C ALA A 71 -10.62 4.12 7.88
N GLU A 72 -9.73 5.10 7.90
CA GLU A 72 -9.95 6.39 7.26
C GLU A 72 -10.02 6.30 5.73
N MET A 73 -9.15 5.50 5.09
CA MET A 73 -9.19 5.29 3.64
C MET A 73 -10.53 4.67 3.17
N LEU A 74 -11.08 3.70 3.93
CA LEU A 74 -12.38 3.12 3.64
C LEU A 74 -13.53 4.16 3.74
N LYS A 75 -13.47 5.10 4.70
CA LYS A 75 -14.45 6.20 4.79
C LYS A 75 -14.42 7.12 3.57
N LEU A 76 -13.27 7.22 2.90
CA LEU A 76 -13.08 7.98 1.66
C LEU A 76 -13.50 7.21 0.39
N ALA A 77 -14.16 6.06 0.56
CA ALA A 77 -14.61 5.15 -0.50
C ALA A 77 -13.46 4.51 -1.31
N PHE A 78 -12.27 4.39 -0.72
CA PHE A 78 -11.27 3.46 -1.25
C PHE A 78 -11.60 2.03 -0.85
N SER A 79 -11.14 1.09 -1.67
CA SER A 79 -11.07 -0.32 -1.38
C SER A 79 -9.63 -0.73 -1.06
N ASP A 80 -9.45 -1.54 -0.02
CA ASP A 80 -8.19 -2.22 0.28
C ASP A 80 -8.06 -3.43 -0.65
N SER A 81 -7.11 -3.37 -1.60
CA SER A 81 -6.98 -4.41 -2.63
C SER A 81 -6.74 -5.82 -2.06
N TRP A 82 -5.97 -5.93 -0.98
CA TRP A 82 -5.68 -7.21 -0.34
C TRP A 82 -6.94 -7.79 0.29
N SER A 83 -7.65 -6.99 1.09
CA SER A 83 -8.89 -7.44 1.73
C SER A 83 -9.98 -7.81 0.71
N ALA A 84 -10.00 -7.12 -0.43
CA ALA A 84 -10.97 -7.36 -1.49
C ALA A 84 -10.74 -8.68 -2.25
N THR A 85 -9.50 -9.16 -2.33
CA THR A 85 -9.13 -10.33 -3.15
C THR A 85 -8.67 -11.54 -2.34
N ASN A 86 -8.26 -11.34 -1.08
CA ASN A 86 -7.63 -12.36 -0.23
C ASN A 86 -8.20 -12.35 1.21
N SER A 87 -9.53 -12.27 1.36
CA SER A 87 -10.21 -12.07 2.67
C SER A 87 -9.89 -13.10 3.76
N ALA A 88 -9.41 -14.29 3.39
CA ALA A 88 -9.04 -15.36 4.32
C ALA A 88 -7.58 -15.31 4.81
N THR A 89 -6.75 -14.38 4.33
CA THR A 89 -5.32 -14.34 4.63
C THR A 89 -4.86 -12.98 5.15
N SER A 90 -3.90 -12.98 6.08
CA SER A 90 -3.48 -11.76 6.77
C SER A 90 -2.75 -10.76 5.88
N GLY A 91 -2.02 -11.22 4.86
CA GLY A 91 -1.26 -10.36 3.96
C GLY A 91 -0.14 -9.56 4.64
N PHE A 92 0.55 -10.13 5.62
CA PHE A 92 1.59 -9.42 6.36
C PHE A 92 2.78 -9.06 5.49
N THR A 93 3.14 -7.78 5.48
CA THR A 93 4.19 -7.20 4.67
C THR A 93 5.39 -6.77 5.50
N GLY A 94 5.22 -6.21 6.70
CA GLY A 94 6.30 -5.68 7.52
C GLY A 94 6.87 -6.67 8.55
N GLY A 95 8.12 -6.44 8.94
CA GLY A 95 8.82 -7.22 9.97
C GLY A 95 9.38 -8.55 9.48
N GLN A 96 9.67 -8.67 8.18
CA GLN A 96 10.33 -9.84 7.61
C GLN A 96 11.77 -9.94 8.16
N ASN A 97 12.12 -11.10 8.70
CA ASN A 97 13.49 -11.38 9.09
C ASN A 97 14.32 -11.71 7.84
N LEU A 98 15.39 -10.96 7.63
CA LEU A 98 16.18 -10.99 6.39
C LEU A 98 16.91 -12.31 6.15
N ASP A 99 17.28 -13.04 7.20
CA ASP A 99 18.03 -14.29 7.11
C ASP A 99 17.12 -15.54 7.20
N ALA A 100 15.81 -15.35 7.40
CA ALA A 100 14.88 -16.45 7.52
C ALA A 100 14.71 -17.20 6.19
N LYS A 101 14.53 -18.53 6.26
CA LYS A 101 14.28 -19.36 5.08
C LYS A 101 12.85 -19.27 4.54
N ILE A 102 11.94 -18.71 5.33
CA ILE A 102 10.49 -18.59 5.04
C ILE A 102 10.01 -17.17 5.35
N LYS A 103 8.80 -16.83 4.91
CA LYS A 103 8.15 -15.56 5.27
C LYS A 103 7.90 -15.52 6.79
N THR A 104 8.29 -14.43 7.42
CA THR A 104 8.11 -14.19 8.87
C THR A 104 7.49 -12.83 9.18
N ALA A 105 7.08 -12.06 8.16
CA ALA A 105 6.38 -10.80 8.36
C ALA A 105 5.15 -10.98 9.28
N THR A 106 4.94 -10.02 10.19
CA THR A 106 3.90 -10.11 11.23
C THR A 106 2.91 -8.95 11.21
N SER A 107 3.18 -7.89 10.44
CA SER A 107 2.31 -6.72 10.33
C SER A 107 1.91 -6.51 8.88
N ARG A 108 0.68 -6.05 8.63
CA ARG A 108 0.25 -5.59 7.30
C ARG A 108 0.23 -4.08 7.33
N ILE A 109 1.27 -3.47 6.77
CA ILE A 109 1.46 -2.02 6.78
C ILE A 109 1.64 -1.43 5.38
N ASP A 110 1.90 -2.28 4.37
CA ASP A 110 1.98 -1.88 2.97
C ASP A 110 0.64 -2.15 2.28
N TYR A 111 0.07 -1.12 1.66
CA TYR A 111 -1.26 -1.19 1.04
C TYR A 111 -1.25 -0.69 -0.38
N ILE A 112 -2.18 -1.24 -1.16
CA ILE A 112 -2.65 -0.61 -2.40
C ILE A 112 -4.15 -0.37 -2.24
N PHE A 113 -4.52 0.90 -2.15
CA PHE A 113 -5.90 1.36 -2.08
C PHE A 113 -6.39 1.81 -3.46
N LEU A 114 -7.61 1.41 -3.82
CA LEU A 114 -8.21 1.67 -5.13
C LEU A 114 -9.56 2.38 -4.98
N LYS A 115 -9.81 3.42 -5.78
CA LYS A 115 -11.09 4.12 -5.84
C LYS A 115 -11.54 4.26 -7.28
N ASP A 116 -12.83 3.99 -7.51
CA ASP A 116 -13.47 3.96 -8.82
C ASP A 116 -12.84 2.94 -9.80
N ILE A 117 -12.12 1.94 -9.26
CA ILE A 117 -11.60 0.77 -9.97
C ILE A 117 -11.54 -0.41 -9.00
N SER A 118 -11.71 -1.63 -9.51
CA SER A 118 -11.74 -2.85 -8.68
C SER A 118 -10.51 -3.73 -8.90
N PRO A 119 -9.91 -4.26 -7.82
CA PRO A 119 -8.84 -5.23 -7.93
C PRO A 119 -9.36 -6.55 -8.51
N ALA A 120 -8.57 -7.17 -9.37
CA ALA A 120 -8.77 -8.50 -9.92
C ALA A 120 -8.05 -9.57 -9.07
N SER A 121 -6.83 -9.26 -8.64
CA SER A 121 -5.98 -10.14 -7.83
C SER A 121 -4.99 -9.31 -7.01
N SER A 122 -4.56 -9.83 -5.87
CA SER A 122 -3.43 -9.29 -5.11
C SER A 122 -2.49 -10.41 -4.67
N ASN A 123 -1.18 -10.18 -4.73
CA ASN A 123 -0.14 -11.16 -4.39
C ASN A 123 0.99 -10.49 -3.60
N GLN A 124 1.72 -11.29 -2.80
CA GLN A 124 2.91 -10.83 -2.08
C GLN A 124 4.18 -11.29 -2.74
N VAL A 125 5.16 -10.39 -2.86
CA VAL A 125 6.45 -10.65 -3.47
C VAL A 125 7.61 -10.18 -2.57
N PRO A 126 8.79 -10.81 -2.63
CA PRO A 126 9.03 -12.08 -3.31
C PRO A 126 8.40 -13.26 -2.55
N GLU A 127 8.29 -14.41 -3.20
CA GLU A 127 7.84 -15.65 -2.55
C GLU A 127 8.94 -16.31 -1.71
N ASN A 128 10.20 -16.08 -2.09
CA ASN A 128 11.38 -16.72 -1.52
C ASN A 128 12.52 -15.70 -1.38
N PRO A 129 13.48 -15.92 -0.45
CA PRO A 129 14.69 -15.14 -0.40
C PRO A 129 15.55 -15.38 -1.65
N ALA A 130 16.41 -14.44 -1.98
CA ALA A 130 17.24 -14.49 -3.17
C ALA A 130 18.72 -14.36 -2.82
N LYS A 131 19.58 -14.85 -3.72
CA LYS A 131 21.02 -14.69 -3.56
C LYS A 131 21.39 -13.21 -3.73
N THR A 132 22.10 -12.65 -2.77
CA THR A 132 22.61 -11.28 -2.85
C THR A 132 23.76 -11.20 -3.85
N PRO A 133 23.87 -10.09 -4.62
CA PRO A 133 24.99 -9.88 -5.53
C PRO A 133 26.34 -9.79 -4.80
N VAL A 134 26.31 -9.29 -3.56
CA VAL A 134 27.49 -9.13 -2.69
C VAL A 134 27.53 -10.29 -1.70
N ALA A 135 28.67 -10.99 -1.61
CA ALA A 135 28.94 -12.14 -0.74
C ALA A 135 28.18 -13.46 -1.03
N GLY A 136 27.19 -13.45 -1.92
CA GLY A 136 26.47 -14.68 -2.31
C GLY A 136 25.60 -15.30 -1.22
N THR A 137 25.33 -14.55 -0.15
CA THR A 137 24.40 -14.91 0.93
C THR A 137 22.97 -14.96 0.38
N ILE A 138 22.13 -15.83 0.93
CA ILE A 138 20.71 -15.87 0.60
C ILE A 138 19.98 -15.01 1.64
N LEU A 139 19.38 -13.89 1.22
CA LEU A 139 18.63 -12.98 2.07
C LEU A 139 17.31 -12.59 1.41
N TRP A 140 16.35 -12.17 2.23
CA TRP A 140 15.21 -11.41 1.72
C TRP A 140 15.67 -10.05 1.18
N PRO A 141 15.10 -9.54 0.08
CA PRO A 141 15.48 -8.23 -0.47
C PRO A 141 15.20 -7.04 0.44
N SER A 142 14.24 -7.19 1.36
CA SER A 142 13.80 -6.18 2.32
C SER A 142 13.17 -6.87 3.52
N ASP A 143 13.12 -6.15 4.64
CA ASP A 143 12.32 -6.43 5.82
C ASP A 143 10.81 -6.19 5.59
N HIS A 144 10.45 -5.75 4.37
CA HIS A 144 9.10 -5.71 3.86
C HIS A 144 8.92 -6.69 2.68
N LEU A 145 7.74 -7.33 2.63
CA LEU A 145 7.23 -7.99 1.43
C LEU A 145 6.42 -6.97 0.62
N GLY A 146 6.69 -6.90 -0.67
CA GLY A 146 5.92 -6.10 -1.61
C GLY A 146 4.53 -6.66 -1.85
N VAL A 147 3.60 -5.77 -2.21
CA VAL A 147 2.24 -6.12 -2.66
C VAL A 147 2.13 -5.81 -4.15
N VAL A 148 1.61 -6.76 -4.91
CA VAL A 148 1.25 -6.59 -6.32
C VAL A 148 -0.26 -6.68 -6.44
N VAL A 149 -0.86 -5.77 -7.22
CA VAL A 149 -2.28 -5.83 -7.56
C VAL A 149 -2.44 -5.84 -9.07
N GLU A 150 -3.31 -6.71 -9.56
CA GLU A 150 -3.90 -6.56 -10.88
C GLU A 150 -5.29 -5.98 -10.71
N PHE A 151 -5.69 -5.06 -11.57
CA PHE A 151 -7.03 -4.46 -11.56
C PHE A 151 -7.64 -4.53 -12.96
N LYS A 152 -8.97 -4.60 -13.02
CA LYS A 152 -9.71 -4.57 -14.28
C LYS A 152 -10.07 -3.11 -14.58
N ASN A 153 -9.77 -2.68 -15.80
CA ASN A 153 -10.38 -1.49 -16.39
C ASN A 153 -11.75 -1.84 -16.97
#